data_AF-T5KQW1-F1
#
_entry.id   AF-T5KQW1-F1
#
_cell.length_a   1.000
_cell.length_b   1.000
_cell.length_c   1.000
_cell.angle_alpha   90.00
_cell.angle_beta   90.00
_cell.angle_gamma   90.00
#
_symmetry.space_group_name_H-M   'P 1'
#
loop_
_entity.id
_entity.type
_entity.pdbx_description
1 polymer ?
#
loop_
_entity_poly.entity_id
_entity_poly.type
_entity_poly.pdbx_seq_one_letter_code
_entity_poly.pdbx_strand_id
1 'polypeptide(L)'
;MLAVQGEADADELRALRRRAYARDGVVTDDELRRLRELEDARRSAMSTSTPTPAEPLAVSIGPERPLSESEPVDAPEPVDAPEPEPEPELEPAPESEPEPVPVPVPVPVPVPVPELEPAPESEPVDAPRSWGAVRRALRRYRWGVSALAVLLLALGTAIGGVVFAPRDGSIPLTAAQQERREVLAAADFDPGSLRAVARDEEALAWYATKDDGSIVCVILDAGEQSQSNCLPVADTGRGLSVSFPVPLAAPDDDPDGDPRGVGGVNATMLVSTTGEPMVVLQHWSMPSTAPSQFAGDERTRAEELVDEGFAFTIEIVGYFRTAPVWVGDRLSDEGEIEKCLVVDAVDLTACASLDAAAESGIEARIDDVDGASGGVVGSSVLEARFTRWQTPYLTITDAPVTGAEPGDTVRVDAPPGDPIVVEPPGRDAER
;
A
#
# COMPACT_ATOMS: atom_id res chain seq x y z
N MET A 1 -26.50 -10.60 43.01
CA MET A 1 -26.69 -9.15 42.79
C MET A 1 -25.74 -8.62 41.72
N LEU A 2 -24.43 -8.90 41.79
CA LEU A 2 -23.43 -8.47 40.80
C LEU A 2 -23.67 -8.97 39.36
N ALA A 3 -24.10 -10.23 39.17
CA ALA A 3 -24.38 -10.76 37.82
C ALA A 3 -25.56 -10.06 37.11
N VAL A 4 -26.56 -9.62 37.89
CA VAL A 4 -27.75 -8.91 37.36
C VAL A 4 -27.39 -7.46 36.98
N GLN A 5 -26.43 -6.85 37.67
CA GLN A 5 -25.91 -5.52 37.32
C GLN A 5 -25.08 -5.55 36.04
N GLY A 6 -24.23 -6.57 35.86
CA GLY A 6 -23.42 -6.71 34.63
C GLY A 6 -24.25 -6.92 33.36
N GLU A 7 -25.40 -7.59 33.45
CA GLU A 7 -26.32 -7.78 32.32
C GLU A 7 -27.07 -6.49 31.97
N ALA A 8 -27.55 -5.76 32.99
CA ALA A 8 -28.19 -4.46 32.81
C ALA A 8 -27.24 -3.41 32.21
N ASP A 9 -25.98 -3.37 32.66
CA ASP A 9 -24.95 -2.48 32.13
C ASP A 9 -24.59 -2.82 30.67
N ALA A 10 -24.61 -4.11 30.31
CA ALA A 10 -24.40 -4.56 28.94
C ALA A 10 -25.55 -4.21 27.99
N ASP A 11 -26.79 -4.24 28.48
CA ASP A 11 -27.98 -3.79 27.75
C ASP A 11 -27.97 -2.27 27.54
N GLU A 12 -27.65 -1.50 28.58
CA GLU A 12 -27.52 -0.04 28.52
C GLU A 12 -26.45 0.40 27.51
N LEU A 13 -25.28 -0.25 27.54
CA LEU A 13 -24.19 0.00 26.59
C LEU A 13 -24.62 -0.25 25.14
N ARG A 14 -25.35 -1.34 24.88
CA ARG A 14 -25.88 -1.65 23.53
C ARG A 14 -26.89 -0.62 23.05
N ALA A 15 -27.75 -0.13 23.94
CA ALA A 15 -28.73 0.91 23.62
C ALA A 15 -28.05 2.26 23.31
N LEU A 16 -27.05 2.66 24.09
CA LEU A 16 -26.31 3.91 23.89
C LEU A 16 -25.47 3.88 22.62
N ARG A 17 -24.77 2.78 22.32
CA ARG A 17 -24.03 2.63 21.04
C ARG A 17 -24.94 2.70 19.83
N ARG A 18 -26.11 2.05 19.89
CA ARG A 18 -27.09 2.12 18.79
C ARG A 18 -27.57 3.55 18.55
N ARG A 19 -27.75 4.34 19.62
CA ARG A 19 -28.18 5.74 19.51
C ARG A 19 -27.06 6.66 19.02
N ALA A 20 -25.82 6.45 19.49
CA ALA A 20 -24.66 7.26 19.11
C ALA A 20 -24.23 7.07 17.65
N TYR A 21 -24.39 5.85 17.11
CA TYR A 21 -23.93 5.52 15.76
C TYR A 21 -25.08 5.35 14.73
N ALA A 22 -26.31 5.70 15.09
CA ALA A 22 -27.41 5.73 14.13
C ALA A 22 -27.26 6.92 13.16
N ARG A 23 -27.81 6.77 11.95
CA ARG A 23 -27.78 7.78 10.88
C ARG A 23 -28.28 9.17 11.30
N ASP A 24 -29.18 9.22 12.28
CA ASP A 24 -29.74 10.45 12.88
C ASP A 24 -29.47 10.51 14.40
N GLY A 25 -28.35 9.93 14.86
CA GLY A 25 -28.02 9.78 16.27
C GLY A 25 -27.80 11.11 16.99
N VAL A 26 -28.84 11.64 17.62
CA VAL A 26 -28.71 12.75 18.58
C VAL A 26 -28.49 12.14 19.97
N VAL A 27 -27.30 12.33 20.52
CA VAL A 27 -26.94 11.90 21.87
C VAL A 27 -26.52 13.12 22.68
N THR A 28 -27.00 13.21 23.91
CA THR A 28 -26.67 14.30 24.82
C THR A 28 -25.29 14.10 25.46
N ASP A 29 -24.65 15.17 25.94
CA ASP A 29 -23.33 15.09 26.59
C ASP A 29 -23.33 14.17 27.82
N ASP A 30 -24.45 14.07 28.52
CA ASP A 30 -24.63 13.17 29.66
C ASP A 30 -24.63 11.70 29.22
N GLU A 31 -25.30 11.37 28.12
CA GLU A 31 -25.31 10.02 27.54
C GLU A 31 -23.94 9.63 26.98
N LEU A 32 -23.19 10.57 26.39
CA LEU A 32 -21.82 10.32 25.95
C LEU A 32 -20.87 10.06 27.12
N ARG A 33 -21.05 10.75 28.24
CA ARG A 33 -20.30 10.49 29.47
C ARG A 33 -20.61 9.08 30.01
N ARG A 34 -21.89 8.74 30.08
CA ARG A 34 -22.36 7.41 30.51
C ARG A 34 -21.85 6.29 29.62
N LEU A 35 -21.80 6.52 28.30
CA LEU A 35 -21.24 5.57 27.33
C LEU A 35 -19.76 5.29 27.63
N ARG A 36 -18.94 6.32 27.86
CA ARG A 36 -17.51 6.16 28.18
C ARG A 36 -17.30 5.37 29.48
N GLU A 37 -18.07 5.67 30.52
CA GLU A 37 -18.00 4.96 31.80
C GLU A 37 -18.28 3.45 31.64
N LEU A 38 -19.30 3.09 30.86
CA LEU A 38 -19.66 1.69 30.61
C LEU A 38 -18.59 0.95 29.77
N GLU A 39 -17.95 1.65 28.82
CA GLU A 39 -16.87 1.07 28.01
C GLU A 39 -15.59 0.83 28.82
N ASP A 40 -15.23 1.77 29.68
CA ASP A 40 -14.07 1.65 30.57
C ASP A 40 -14.29 0.56 31.64
N ALA A 41 -15.52 0.44 32.16
CA ALA A 41 -15.89 -0.66 33.07
C ALA A 41 -15.75 -2.03 32.37
N ARG A 42 -16.19 -2.14 31.11
CA ARG A 42 -16.05 -3.38 30.32
C ARG A 42 -14.59 -3.71 30.03
N ARG A 43 -13.77 -2.72 29.67
CA ARG A 43 -12.33 -2.91 29.43
C ARG A 43 -11.63 -3.42 30.70
N SER A 44 -11.96 -2.84 31.85
CA SER A 44 -11.41 -3.26 33.15
C SER A 44 -11.85 -4.67 33.56
N ALA A 45 -13.09 -5.07 33.23
CA ALA A 45 -13.59 -6.42 33.46
C ALA A 45 -12.91 -7.47 32.55
N MET A 46 -12.56 -7.12 31.31
CA MET A 46 -11.80 -7.99 30.42
C MET A 46 -10.35 -8.17 30.89
N SER A 47 -9.70 -7.11 31.39
CA SER A 47 -8.31 -7.19 31.88
C SER A 47 -8.15 -7.99 33.17
N THR A 48 -9.21 -8.16 33.97
CA THR A 48 -9.19 -8.97 35.20
C THR A 48 -9.49 -10.45 34.96
N SER A 49 -9.85 -10.83 33.72
CA SER A 49 -10.00 -12.21 33.30
C SER A 49 -8.71 -12.71 32.66
N THR A 50 -7.62 -12.78 33.44
CA THR A 50 -6.47 -13.61 33.05
C THR A 50 -6.89 -15.08 33.20
N PRO A 51 -6.82 -15.92 32.16
CA PRO A 51 -7.07 -17.34 32.33
C PRO A 51 -6.04 -17.90 33.32
N THR A 52 -6.52 -18.54 34.37
CA THR A 52 -5.68 -19.30 35.30
C THR A 52 -4.87 -20.31 34.48
N PRO A 53 -3.53 -20.36 34.61
CA PRO A 53 -2.74 -21.40 33.97
C PRO A 53 -3.24 -22.75 34.48
N ALA A 54 -3.74 -23.59 33.57
CA ALA A 54 -4.02 -24.97 33.90
C ALA A 54 -2.72 -25.62 34.37
N GLU A 55 -2.72 -26.15 35.61
CA GLU A 55 -1.64 -26.97 36.12
C GLU A 55 -1.34 -28.12 35.15
N PRO A 56 -0.07 -28.41 34.84
CA PRO A 56 0.27 -29.55 34.02
C PRO A 56 -0.08 -30.82 34.80
N LEU A 57 -1.06 -31.57 34.30
CA LEU A 57 -1.30 -32.95 34.73
C LEU A 57 -0.03 -33.76 34.45
N ALA A 58 0.66 -34.12 35.52
CA ALA A 58 1.75 -35.08 35.51
C ALA A 58 1.23 -36.43 34.99
N VAL A 59 1.56 -36.77 33.74
CA VAL A 59 1.43 -38.12 33.23
C VAL A 59 2.61 -38.93 33.76
N SER A 60 2.30 -39.82 34.71
CA SER A 60 3.23 -40.78 35.26
C SER A 60 3.49 -41.89 34.24
N ILE A 61 4.66 -41.86 33.58
CA ILE A 61 5.13 -42.98 32.77
C ILE A 61 5.88 -43.95 33.69
N GLY A 62 5.29 -45.13 33.92
CA GLY A 62 5.92 -46.26 34.58
C GLY A 62 6.91 -47.00 33.66
N PRO A 63 7.83 -47.83 34.22
CA PRO A 63 8.97 -48.34 33.48
C PRO A 63 8.67 -49.59 32.63
N GLU A 64 9.28 -49.59 31.44
CA GLU A 64 9.84 -50.69 30.64
C GLU A 64 9.15 -52.05 30.58
N ARG A 65 8.74 -52.46 29.37
CA ARG A 65 9.05 -53.79 28.81
C ARG A 65 9.29 -53.70 27.29
N PRO A 66 10.24 -54.49 26.74
CA PRO A 66 10.75 -54.34 25.39
C PRO A 66 9.83 -55.00 24.37
N LEU A 67 9.65 -54.37 23.21
CA LEU A 67 9.02 -55.01 22.06
C LEU A 67 10.06 -55.23 20.96
N SER A 68 10.22 -56.51 20.68
CA SER A 68 10.84 -57.17 19.55
C SER A 68 10.82 -56.39 18.24
N GLU A 69 12.01 -56.32 17.65
CA GLU A 69 12.34 -56.70 16.27
C GLU A 69 11.12 -57.14 15.44
N SER A 70 10.73 -56.29 14.49
CA SER A 70 9.74 -56.58 13.45
C SER A 70 10.41 -56.33 12.10
N GLU A 71 10.47 -57.39 11.31
CA GLU A 71 10.96 -57.46 9.93
C GLU A 71 10.29 -56.43 8.98
N PRO A 72 10.94 -56.09 7.84
CA PRO A 72 10.42 -55.11 6.91
C PRO A 72 9.22 -55.67 6.13
N VAL A 73 8.10 -54.96 6.18
CA VAL A 73 6.92 -55.23 5.35
C VAL A 73 7.02 -54.40 4.07
N ASP A 74 6.88 -55.08 2.94
CA ASP A 74 6.82 -54.54 1.58
C ASP A 74 5.99 -53.25 1.44
N ALA A 75 6.56 -52.31 0.69
CA ALA A 75 5.91 -51.08 0.27
C ALA A 75 4.77 -51.38 -0.71
N PRO A 76 3.54 -50.85 -0.51
CA PRO A 76 2.51 -50.92 -1.52
C PRO A 76 2.78 -49.88 -2.64
N GLU A 77 2.59 -50.32 -3.88
CA GLU A 77 2.60 -49.49 -5.09
C GLU A 77 1.59 -48.33 -5.00
N PRO A 78 1.86 -47.19 -5.65
CA PRO A 78 1.01 -46.01 -5.61
C PRO A 78 -0.32 -46.30 -6.33
N VAL A 79 -1.42 -46.21 -5.59
CA VAL A 79 -2.77 -46.19 -6.14
C VAL A 79 -3.05 -44.81 -6.74
N ASP A 80 -3.44 -44.80 -8.02
CA ASP A 80 -3.84 -43.63 -8.78
C ASP A 80 -4.91 -42.81 -8.03
N ALA A 81 -4.68 -41.50 -7.94
CA ALA A 81 -5.64 -40.54 -7.40
C ALA A 81 -6.90 -40.50 -8.30
N PRO A 82 -8.11 -40.54 -7.72
CA PRO A 82 -9.34 -40.46 -8.51
C PRO A 82 -9.48 -39.09 -9.19
N GLU A 83 -9.83 -39.11 -10.48
CA GLU A 83 -10.23 -37.92 -11.25
C GLU A 83 -11.37 -37.17 -10.53
N PRO A 84 -11.33 -35.83 -10.47
CA PRO A 84 -12.37 -35.03 -9.85
C PRO A 84 -13.70 -35.19 -10.60
N GLU A 85 -14.77 -35.46 -9.85
CA GLU A 85 -16.14 -35.46 -10.37
C GLU A 85 -16.50 -34.08 -10.96
N PRO A 86 -17.24 -34.04 -12.09
CA PRO A 86 -17.62 -32.77 -12.71
C PRO A 86 -18.54 -31.95 -11.80
N GLU A 87 -18.21 -30.66 -11.66
CA GLU A 87 -19.05 -29.69 -10.96
C GLU A 87 -20.45 -29.60 -11.58
N PRO A 88 -21.52 -29.50 -10.77
CA PRO A 88 -22.88 -29.40 -11.28
C PRO A 88 -23.08 -28.08 -12.03
N GLU A 89 -23.54 -28.18 -13.29
CA GLU A 89 -23.99 -27.05 -14.09
C GLU A 89 -25.11 -26.30 -13.36
N LEU A 90 -24.85 -25.03 -13.03
CA LEU A 90 -25.82 -24.14 -12.39
C LEU A 90 -26.96 -23.84 -13.37
N GLU A 91 -28.19 -24.09 -12.94
CA GLU A 91 -29.40 -23.71 -13.67
C GLU A 91 -29.44 -22.19 -13.90
N PRO A 92 -29.93 -21.72 -15.06
CA PRO A 92 -29.95 -20.31 -15.41
C PRO A 92 -30.86 -19.51 -14.46
N ALA A 93 -30.33 -18.40 -13.95
CA ALA A 93 -31.07 -17.45 -13.14
C ALA A 93 -32.30 -16.91 -13.90
N PRO A 94 -33.45 -16.69 -13.22
CA PRO A 94 -34.66 -16.18 -13.86
C PRO A 94 -34.44 -14.77 -14.43
N GLU A 95 -34.86 -14.57 -15.68
CA GLU A 95 -34.88 -13.26 -16.35
C GLU A 95 -35.73 -12.27 -15.55
N SER A 96 -35.12 -11.16 -15.15
CA SER A 96 -35.78 -10.05 -14.45
C SER A 96 -36.83 -9.40 -15.34
N GLU A 97 -38.05 -9.30 -14.79
CA GLU A 97 -39.19 -8.60 -15.39
C GLU A 97 -38.83 -7.12 -15.67
N PRO A 98 -39.17 -6.55 -16.83
CA PRO A 98 -38.77 -5.20 -17.19
C PRO A 98 -39.44 -4.14 -16.31
N GLU A 99 -38.62 -3.23 -15.75
CA GLU A 99 -39.10 -2.08 -14.99
C GLU A 99 -39.99 -1.14 -15.83
N PRO A 100 -41.05 -0.56 -15.23
CA PRO A 100 -42.01 0.26 -15.94
C PRO A 100 -41.40 1.58 -16.43
N VAL A 101 -41.61 1.86 -17.71
CA VAL A 101 -41.21 3.10 -18.38
C VAL A 101 -41.93 4.31 -17.75
N PRO A 102 -41.23 5.39 -17.33
CA PRO A 102 -41.88 6.64 -16.92
C PRO A 102 -42.62 7.24 -18.15
N VAL A 103 -43.90 7.58 -18.13
CA VAL A 103 -44.49 8.56 -17.21
C VAL A 103 -44.16 10.01 -17.60
N PRO A 104 -44.20 10.49 -18.88
CA PRO A 104 -43.78 11.86 -19.20
C PRO A 104 -44.56 12.91 -18.41
N VAL A 105 -43.81 13.74 -17.69
CA VAL A 105 -44.30 14.89 -16.92
C VAL A 105 -44.73 15.99 -17.90
N PRO A 106 -45.93 16.58 -17.74
CA PRO A 106 -46.44 17.59 -18.67
C PRO A 106 -45.60 18.87 -18.66
N VAL A 107 -45.24 19.32 -19.87
CA VAL A 107 -44.54 20.59 -20.13
C VAL A 107 -45.41 21.77 -19.72
N PRO A 108 -44.90 22.74 -18.94
CA PRO A 108 -45.67 23.90 -18.53
C PRO A 108 -46.02 24.80 -19.73
N VAL A 109 -47.29 25.14 -19.83
CA VAL A 109 -47.86 26.06 -20.83
C VAL A 109 -47.31 27.48 -20.58
N PRO A 110 -46.83 28.19 -21.62
CA PRO A 110 -46.31 29.55 -21.47
C PRO A 110 -47.40 30.53 -21.04
N VAL A 111 -47.10 31.29 -19.98
CA VAL A 111 -47.91 32.41 -19.48
C VAL A 111 -47.83 33.58 -20.48
N PRO A 112 -48.95 34.21 -20.88
CA PRO A 112 -48.94 35.28 -21.86
C PRO A 112 -48.26 36.55 -21.32
N VAL A 113 -47.36 37.09 -22.14
CA VAL A 113 -46.70 38.39 -21.95
C VAL A 113 -47.75 39.50 -22.07
N PRO A 114 -47.84 40.45 -21.11
CA PRO A 114 -48.76 41.57 -21.22
C PRO A 114 -48.33 42.54 -22.33
N GLU A 115 -49.30 42.84 -23.19
CA GLU A 115 -49.22 43.76 -24.31
C GLU A 115 -49.10 45.21 -23.77
N LEU A 116 -48.02 45.90 -24.14
CA LEU A 116 -47.77 47.28 -23.71
C LEU A 116 -48.69 48.25 -24.47
N GLU A 117 -49.42 49.07 -23.71
CA GLU A 117 -50.20 50.19 -24.22
C GLU A 117 -49.34 51.21 -24.98
N PRO A 118 -49.90 51.89 -26.01
CA PRO A 118 -49.16 52.83 -26.84
C PRO A 118 -48.84 54.14 -26.10
N ALA A 119 -47.59 54.58 -26.26
CA ALA A 119 -47.09 55.86 -25.75
C ALA A 119 -47.80 57.06 -26.41
N PRO A 120 -48.09 58.14 -25.67
CA PRO A 120 -48.64 59.36 -26.25
C PRO A 120 -47.59 60.13 -27.05
N GLU A 121 -48.04 60.65 -28.18
CA GLU A 121 -47.36 61.52 -29.12
C GLU A 121 -46.97 62.85 -28.45
N SER A 122 -45.68 63.17 -28.43
CA SER A 122 -45.13 64.39 -27.83
C SER A 122 -44.92 65.48 -28.87
N GLU A 123 -45.53 66.64 -28.64
CA GLU A 123 -45.32 67.89 -29.39
C GLU A 123 -43.88 68.43 -29.27
N PRO A 124 -43.39 69.20 -30.27
CA PRO A 124 -42.03 69.71 -30.28
C PRO A 124 -41.88 70.92 -29.36
N VAL A 125 -41.15 70.74 -28.25
CA VAL A 125 -40.75 71.86 -27.38
C VAL A 125 -39.36 72.35 -27.77
N ASP A 126 -39.33 73.65 -28.07
CA ASP A 126 -38.17 74.46 -28.42
C ASP A 126 -36.95 74.23 -27.52
N ALA A 127 -35.78 74.14 -28.15
CA ALA A 127 -34.49 74.09 -27.49
C ALA A 127 -34.11 75.46 -26.87
N PRO A 128 -33.55 75.46 -25.65
CA PRO A 128 -32.56 76.46 -25.29
C PRO A 128 -31.22 75.80 -24.91
N ARG A 129 -30.22 76.12 -25.73
CA ARG A 129 -28.85 76.51 -25.35
C ARG A 129 -28.41 76.17 -23.91
N SER A 130 -27.70 75.05 -23.71
CA SER A 130 -26.73 74.93 -22.60
C SER A 130 -25.63 73.86 -22.74
N TRP A 131 -25.41 73.30 -23.93
CA TRP A 131 -24.35 72.29 -24.17
C TRP A 131 -22.90 72.78 -23.91
N GLY A 132 -22.70 74.10 -23.75
CA GLY A 132 -21.40 74.70 -23.42
C GLY A 132 -20.98 74.60 -21.94
N ALA A 133 -21.92 74.37 -21.02
CA ALA A 133 -21.64 74.20 -19.59
C ALA A 133 -21.29 72.74 -19.26
N VAL A 134 -22.02 71.79 -19.85
CA VAL A 134 -21.80 70.35 -19.69
C VAL A 134 -20.43 69.93 -20.22
N ARG A 135 -19.99 70.46 -21.38
CA ARG A 135 -18.65 70.19 -21.95
C ARG A 135 -17.49 70.72 -21.09
N ARG A 136 -17.69 71.78 -20.31
CA ARG A 136 -16.67 72.35 -19.40
C ARG A 136 -16.61 71.60 -18.06
N ALA A 137 -17.74 71.17 -17.52
CA ALA A 137 -17.79 70.31 -16.34
C ALA A 137 -17.14 68.93 -16.61
N LEU A 138 -17.43 68.33 -17.77
CA LEU A 138 -16.82 67.06 -18.18
C LEU A 138 -15.30 67.17 -18.32
N ARG A 139 -14.73 68.28 -18.81
CA ARG A 139 -13.26 68.46 -18.89
C ARG A 139 -12.58 68.50 -17.53
N ARG A 140 -13.23 69.07 -16.52
CA ARG A 140 -12.68 69.16 -15.16
C ARG A 140 -12.79 67.84 -14.39
N TYR A 141 -13.76 67.00 -14.75
CA TYR A 141 -13.97 65.66 -14.17
C TYR A 141 -13.47 64.51 -15.06
N ARG A 142 -12.79 64.79 -16.18
CA ARG A 142 -12.24 63.77 -17.11
C ARG A 142 -11.39 62.73 -16.38
N TRP A 143 -10.58 63.16 -15.40
CA TRP A 143 -9.76 62.25 -14.61
C TRP A 143 -10.59 61.45 -13.60
N GLY A 144 -11.61 62.05 -12.98
CA GLY A 144 -12.49 61.36 -12.03
C GLY A 144 -13.40 60.32 -12.70
N VAL A 145 -13.92 60.62 -13.91
CA VAL A 145 -14.72 59.66 -14.69
C VAL A 145 -13.86 58.51 -15.20
N SER A 146 -12.62 58.78 -15.61
CA SER A 146 -11.68 57.74 -16.04
C SER A 146 -11.26 56.86 -14.86
N ALA A 147 -10.97 57.44 -13.70
CA ALA A 147 -10.63 56.70 -12.49
C ALA A 147 -11.79 55.82 -12.03
N LEU A 148 -13.03 56.33 -12.04
CA LEU A 148 -14.22 55.57 -11.69
C LEU A 148 -14.49 54.43 -12.68
N ALA A 149 -14.30 54.67 -13.99
CA ALA A 149 -14.45 53.63 -15.01
C ALA A 149 -13.39 52.53 -14.86
N VAL A 150 -12.13 52.88 -14.57
CA VAL A 150 -11.07 51.91 -14.28
C VAL A 150 -11.37 51.14 -13.00
N LEU A 151 -11.89 51.80 -11.97
CA LEU A 151 -12.23 51.15 -10.70
C LEU A 151 -13.42 50.20 -10.85
N LEU A 152 -14.43 50.57 -11.65
CA LEU A 152 -15.56 49.69 -11.99
C LEU A 152 -15.14 48.53 -12.90
N LEU A 153 -14.21 48.75 -13.84
CA LEU A 153 -13.62 47.68 -14.63
C LEU A 153 -12.79 46.72 -13.77
N ALA A 154 -11.98 47.23 -12.85
CA ALA A 154 -11.20 46.44 -11.90
C ALA A 154 -12.10 45.66 -10.94
N LEU A 155 -13.16 46.29 -10.44
CA LEU A 155 -14.15 45.64 -9.58
C LEU A 155 -14.97 44.61 -10.35
N GLY A 156 -15.34 44.90 -11.60
CA GLY A 156 -16.04 43.98 -12.49
C GLY A 156 -15.18 42.78 -12.90
N THR A 157 -13.88 42.97 -13.11
CA THR A 157 -12.94 41.86 -13.35
C THR A 157 -12.66 41.06 -12.08
N ALA A 158 -12.57 41.71 -10.92
CA ALA A 158 -12.43 41.01 -9.64
C ALA A 158 -13.68 40.18 -9.30
N ILE A 159 -14.88 40.76 -9.39
CA ILE A 159 -16.14 40.06 -9.13
C ILE A 159 -16.42 39.02 -10.22
N GLY A 160 -16.17 39.35 -11.49
CA GLY A 160 -16.30 38.42 -12.62
C GLY A 160 -15.36 37.23 -12.49
N GLY A 161 -14.12 37.44 -12.05
CA GLY A 161 -13.16 36.38 -11.77
C GLY A 161 -13.58 35.48 -10.60
N VAL A 162 -14.25 36.00 -9.58
CA VAL A 162 -14.73 35.19 -8.43
C VAL A 162 -16.02 34.43 -8.76
N VAL A 163 -16.93 35.02 -9.53
CA VAL A 163 -18.24 34.43 -9.85
C VAL A 163 -18.20 33.50 -11.06
N PHE A 164 -17.34 33.78 -12.04
CA PHE A 164 -17.18 33.00 -13.27
C PHE A 164 -15.81 32.32 -13.36
N ALA A 165 -15.05 32.21 -12.26
CA ALA A 165 -13.99 31.22 -12.18
C ALA A 165 -14.60 29.86 -12.57
N PRO A 166 -14.04 29.13 -13.54
CA PRO A 166 -14.48 27.79 -13.85
C PRO A 166 -14.45 26.99 -12.55
N ARG A 167 -15.61 26.51 -12.09
CA ARG A 167 -15.70 25.52 -11.01
C ARG A 167 -15.42 24.12 -11.56
N ASP A 168 -14.52 24.06 -12.50
CA ASP A 168 -13.94 22.82 -12.94
C ASP A 168 -13.11 22.41 -11.74
N GLY A 169 -13.29 21.19 -11.22
CA GLY A 169 -12.46 20.65 -10.15
C GLY A 169 -10.98 20.48 -10.55
N SER A 170 -10.50 21.27 -11.51
CA SER A 170 -9.14 21.27 -12.00
C SER A 170 -8.21 21.79 -10.93
N ILE A 171 -7.29 20.92 -10.51
CA ILE A 171 -6.24 21.24 -9.56
C ILE A 171 -5.33 22.32 -10.17
N PRO A 172 -5.03 23.43 -9.46
CA PRO A 172 -4.14 24.46 -9.97
C PRO A 172 -2.72 23.91 -10.11
N LEU A 173 -2.19 23.91 -11.33
CA LEU A 173 -0.87 23.36 -11.65
C LEU A 173 0.24 24.43 -11.55
N THR A 174 1.40 24.04 -11.05
CA THR A 174 2.62 24.86 -11.11
C THR A 174 3.17 24.92 -12.54
N ALA A 175 4.11 25.83 -12.82
CA ALA A 175 4.73 25.93 -14.15
C ALA A 175 5.39 24.61 -14.59
N ALA A 176 6.13 23.96 -13.67
CA ALA A 176 6.75 22.66 -13.92
C ALA A 176 5.71 21.56 -14.20
N GLN A 177 4.58 21.56 -13.48
CA GLN A 177 3.50 20.61 -13.71
C GLN A 177 2.75 20.87 -15.02
N GLN A 178 2.68 22.11 -15.49
CA GLN A 178 2.12 22.43 -16.81
C GLN A 178 3.03 21.91 -17.92
N GLU A 179 4.34 22.10 -17.80
CA GLU A 179 5.32 21.52 -18.74
C GLU A 179 5.23 20.00 -18.74
N ARG A 180 5.13 19.37 -17.56
CA ARG A 180 4.90 17.92 -17.44
C ARG A 180 3.62 17.47 -18.13
N ARG A 181 2.53 18.22 -17.97
CA ARG A 181 1.25 17.94 -18.65
C ARG A 181 1.39 18.01 -20.17
N GLU A 182 2.17 18.95 -20.71
CA GLU A 182 2.42 19.03 -22.15
C GLU A 182 3.21 17.83 -22.66
N VAL A 183 4.21 17.37 -21.90
CA VAL A 183 4.95 16.13 -22.20
C VAL A 183 4.03 14.92 -22.19
N LEU A 184 3.19 14.78 -21.17
CA LEU A 184 2.21 13.69 -21.09
C LEU A 184 1.17 13.79 -22.21
N ALA A 185 0.68 14.98 -22.56
CA ALA A 185 -0.29 15.19 -23.63
C ALA A 185 0.27 14.88 -25.02
N ALA A 186 1.60 14.93 -25.19
CA ALA A 186 2.27 14.49 -26.40
C ALA A 186 2.44 12.96 -26.50
N ALA A 187 2.15 12.23 -25.42
CA ALA A 187 2.09 10.78 -25.45
C ALA A 187 0.81 10.30 -26.17
N ASP A 188 0.67 8.97 -26.25
CA ASP A 188 -0.41 8.30 -26.97
C ASP A 188 -1.73 8.28 -26.15
N PHE A 189 -2.23 9.46 -25.80
CA PHE A 189 -3.52 9.65 -25.12
C PHE A 189 -4.50 10.41 -26.01
N ASP A 190 -5.79 10.22 -25.76
CA ASP A 190 -6.84 10.90 -26.51
C ASP A 190 -6.74 12.43 -26.29
N PRO A 191 -6.81 13.25 -27.35
CA PRO A 191 -6.71 14.69 -27.24
C PRO A 191 -7.70 15.29 -26.23
N GLY A 192 -7.19 16.00 -25.23
CA GLY A 192 -8.00 16.67 -24.21
C GLY A 192 -8.49 15.77 -23.07
N SER A 193 -8.17 14.47 -23.07
CA SER A 193 -8.51 13.56 -21.96
C SER A 193 -7.66 13.81 -20.71
N LEU A 194 -6.42 14.28 -20.90
CA LEU A 194 -5.44 14.44 -19.82
C LEU A 194 -5.80 15.59 -18.86
N ARG A 195 -6.03 15.21 -17.60
CA ARG A 195 -6.35 16.15 -16.50
C ARG A 195 -5.83 15.66 -15.16
N ALA A 196 -5.42 16.60 -14.31
CA ALA A 196 -5.09 16.31 -12.91
C ALA A 196 -6.39 16.04 -12.13
N VAL A 197 -6.39 15.01 -11.29
CA VAL A 197 -7.60 14.50 -10.60
C VAL A 197 -7.45 14.39 -9.08
N ALA A 198 -6.23 14.21 -8.57
CA ALA A 198 -5.95 14.28 -7.14
C ALA A 198 -4.54 14.83 -6.90
N ARG A 199 -4.36 15.53 -5.79
CA ARG A 199 -3.04 15.98 -5.30
C ARG A 199 -2.98 15.77 -3.79
N ASP A 200 -1.86 15.25 -3.33
CA ASP A 200 -1.49 15.22 -1.92
C ASP A 200 0.01 15.53 -1.81
N GLU A 201 0.36 16.58 -1.06
CA GLU A 201 1.73 17.08 -0.95
C GLU A 201 2.45 17.23 -2.32
N GLU A 202 3.47 16.41 -2.57
CA GLU A 202 4.25 16.34 -3.81
C GLU A 202 3.72 15.32 -4.83
N ALA A 203 2.74 14.50 -4.44
CA ALA A 203 2.10 13.52 -5.30
C ALA A 203 0.94 14.15 -6.10
N LEU A 204 0.92 13.86 -7.41
CA LEU A 204 -0.08 14.34 -8.35
C LEU A 204 -0.56 13.18 -9.22
N ALA A 205 -1.86 12.88 -9.14
CA ALA A 205 -2.49 11.89 -10.00
C ALA A 205 -3.17 12.55 -11.20
N TRP A 206 -2.97 11.94 -12.36
CA TRP A 206 -3.58 12.31 -13.63
C TRP A 206 -4.52 11.22 -14.12
N TYR A 207 -5.58 11.65 -14.78
CA TYR A 207 -6.47 10.82 -15.56
C TYR A 207 -6.23 11.09 -17.04
N ALA A 208 -6.21 10.05 -17.85
CA ALA A 208 -6.22 10.13 -19.30
C ALA A 208 -6.99 8.95 -19.89
N THR A 209 -7.34 9.06 -21.17
CA THR A 209 -7.91 7.94 -21.93
C THR A 209 -7.08 7.66 -23.18
N LYS A 210 -7.21 6.45 -23.73
CA LYS A 210 -6.69 6.07 -25.04
C LYS A 210 -7.76 5.36 -25.85
N ASP A 211 -7.50 5.22 -27.14
CA ASP A 211 -8.32 4.48 -28.08
C ASP A 211 -9.79 4.94 -28.02
N ASP A 212 -10.00 6.24 -28.20
CA ASP A 212 -11.31 6.91 -28.19
C ASP A 212 -12.11 6.64 -26.90
N GLY A 213 -11.41 6.64 -25.76
CA GLY A 213 -12.02 6.40 -24.45
C GLY A 213 -12.19 4.95 -24.06
N SER A 214 -11.77 3.97 -24.89
CA SER A 214 -11.93 2.55 -24.58
C SER A 214 -10.93 2.04 -23.53
N ILE A 215 -9.81 2.74 -23.36
CA ILE A 215 -8.82 2.50 -22.31
C ILE A 215 -8.77 3.71 -21.39
N VAL A 216 -8.77 3.45 -20.09
CA VAL A 216 -8.64 4.46 -19.04
C VAL A 216 -7.29 4.28 -18.37
N CYS A 217 -6.59 5.39 -18.14
CA CYS A 217 -5.29 5.41 -17.52
C CYS A 217 -5.28 6.30 -16.27
N VAL A 218 -4.60 5.82 -15.23
CA VAL A 218 -4.16 6.63 -14.09
C VAL A 218 -2.64 6.75 -14.13
N ILE A 219 -2.14 7.98 -13.97
CA ILE A 219 -0.70 8.28 -13.90
C ILE A 219 -0.43 8.94 -12.56
N LEU A 220 0.59 8.49 -11.85
CA LEU A 220 1.01 9.05 -10.56
C LEU A 220 2.41 9.61 -10.69
N ASP A 221 2.56 10.90 -10.42
CA ASP A 221 3.85 11.58 -10.32
C ASP A 221 4.11 11.92 -8.84
N ALA A 222 5.32 11.66 -8.33
CA ALA A 222 5.77 12.15 -7.02
C ALA A 222 7.28 12.38 -7.04
N GLY A 223 7.71 13.62 -6.77
CA GLY A 223 9.10 14.03 -6.97
C GLY A 223 9.55 13.83 -8.43
N GLU A 224 10.62 13.06 -8.62
CA GLU A 224 11.14 12.69 -9.95
C GLU A 224 10.55 11.38 -10.50
N GLN A 225 9.81 10.64 -9.66
CA GLN A 225 9.22 9.36 -10.04
C GLN A 225 7.86 9.55 -10.73
N SER A 226 7.59 8.70 -11.73
CA SER A 226 6.33 8.70 -12.48
C SER A 226 6.00 7.29 -12.94
N GLN A 227 4.78 6.84 -12.66
CA GLN A 227 4.27 5.54 -13.14
C GLN A 227 2.84 5.67 -13.66
N SER A 228 2.45 4.76 -14.56
CA SER A 228 1.11 4.74 -15.15
C SER A 228 0.55 3.33 -15.24
N ASN A 229 -0.76 3.19 -15.01
CA ASN A 229 -1.50 1.95 -15.24
C ASN A 229 -2.72 2.25 -16.11
N CYS A 230 -2.91 1.45 -17.15
CA CYS A 230 -3.97 1.62 -18.15
C CYS A 230 -4.74 0.31 -18.28
N LEU A 231 -6.07 0.37 -18.20
CA LEU A 231 -6.95 -0.79 -18.38
C LEU A 231 -8.12 -0.45 -19.32
N PRO A 232 -8.65 -1.44 -20.06
CA PRO A 232 -9.92 -1.28 -20.76
C PRO A 232 -11.03 -0.87 -19.80
N VAL A 233 -11.93 0.01 -20.23
CA VAL A 233 -13.05 0.53 -19.40
C VAL A 233 -13.83 -0.61 -18.72
N ALA A 234 -14.04 -1.73 -19.41
CA ALA A 234 -14.75 -2.89 -18.90
C ALA A 234 -14.10 -3.53 -17.65
N ASP A 235 -12.77 -3.43 -17.53
CA ASP A 235 -12.00 -4.05 -16.46
C ASP A 235 -11.76 -3.11 -15.26
N THR A 236 -12.14 -1.83 -15.40
CA THR A 236 -11.95 -0.80 -14.37
C THR A 236 -12.84 -0.98 -13.13
N GLY A 237 -13.80 -1.91 -13.16
CA GLY A 237 -14.73 -2.15 -12.06
C GLY A 237 -14.07 -2.56 -10.74
N ARG A 238 -12.84 -3.10 -10.78
CA ARG A 238 -12.04 -3.42 -9.58
C ARG A 238 -11.16 -2.25 -9.10
N GLY A 239 -11.17 -1.14 -9.84
CA GLY A 239 -10.26 -0.01 -9.65
C GLY A 239 -8.93 -0.19 -10.35
N LEU A 240 -8.31 0.92 -10.72
CA LEU A 240 -6.93 0.98 -11.21
C LEU A 240 -6.05 1.49 -10.08
N SER A 241 -4.93 0.84 -9.83
CA SER A 241 -3.95 1.30 -8.85
C SER A 241 -2.58 1.50 -9.48
N VAL A 242 -1.88 2.52 -9.01
CA VAL A 242 -0.45 2.75 -9.27
C VAL A 242 0.19 3.07 -7.93
N SER A 243 1.29 2.38 -7.63
CA SER A 243 2.05 2.63 -6.41
C SER A 243 3.53 2.46 -6.68
N PHE A 244 4.34 3.27 -6.02
CA PHE A 244 5.78 3.10 -6.01
C PHE A 244 6.38 3.52 -4.67
N PRO A 245 7.50 2.91 -4.26
CA PRO A 245 8.22 3.31 -3.07
C PRO A 245 8.84 4.70 -3.27
N VAL A 246 8.76 5.52 -2.22
CA VAL A 246 9.39 6.83 -2.14
C VAL A 246 10.27 6.85 -0.90
N PRO A 247 11.57 7.16 -1.00
CA PRO A 247 12.42 7.37 0.17
C PRO A 247 11.81 8.48 1.04
N LEU A 248 11.51 8.21 2.31
CA LEU A 248 11.08 9.26 3.22
C LEU A 248 12.32 10.04 3.63
N ALA A 249 12.30 11.35 3.41
CA ALA A 249 13.27 12.21 4.05
C ALA A 249 13.04 12.19 5.56
N ALA A 250 14.12 12.15 6.34
CA ALA A 250 14.06 12.41 7.77
C ALA A 250 13.28 13.71 8.02
N PRO A 251 12.27 13.75 8.90
CA PRO A 251 11.69 15.01 9.32
C PRO A 251 12.81 15.90 9.89
N ASP A 252 12.91 17.16 9.43
CA ASP A 252 13.94 18.11 9.90
C ASP A 252 13.95 18.32 11.42
N ASP A 253 12.87 17.95 12.11
CA ASP A 253 12.64 18.15 13.55
C ASP A 253 12.84 16.88 14.43
N ASP A 254 13.22 15.73 13.87
CA ASP A 254 13.46 14.49 14.65
C ASP A 254 14.89 13.95 14.45
N PRO A 255 15.86 14.35 15.28
CA PRO A 255 17.25 13.88 15.20
C PRO A 255 17.42 12.40 15.60
N ASP A 256 16.39 11.80 16.23
CA ASP A 256 16.32 10.36 16.55
C ASP A 256 15.40 9.60 15.58
N GLY A 257 14.74 10.30 14.64
CA GLY A 257 13.89 9.73 13.62
C GLY A 257 14.73 9.01 12.59
N ASP A 258 14.33 7.80 12.19
CA ASP A 258 15.05 7.03 11.18
C ASP A 258 15.08 7.81 9.86
N PRO A 259 16.23 8.32 9.42
CA PRO A 259 16.32 9.19 8.27
C PRO A 259 16.09 8.47 6.93
N ARG A 260 15.77 7.17 6.97
CA ARG A 260 15.80 6.27 5.81
C ARG A 260 14.60 5.32 5.73
N GLY A 261 13.51 5.62 6.44
CA GLY A 261 12.26 4.90 6.24
C GLY A 261 11.82 4.96 4.77
N VAL A 262 11.36 3.85 4.21
CA VAL A 262 10.75 3.87 2.87
C VAL A 262 9.25 3.89 3.05
N GLY A 263 8.65 4.93 2.50
CA GLY A 263 7.23 5.00 2.32
C GLY A 263 6.89 4.74 0.88
N GLY A 264 5.67 5.04 0.53
CA GLY A 264 5.27 5.13 -0.84
C GLY A 264 3.96 5.85 -0.94
N VAL A 265 3.67 6.23 -2.17
CA VAL A 265 2.38 6.79 -2.52
C VAL A 265 1.64 5.76 -3.39
N ASN A 266 0.38 5.56 -3.07
CA ASN A 266 -0.54 4.75 -3.84
C ASN A 266 -1.68 5.64 -4.34
N ALA A 267 -1.94 5.61 -5.64
CA ALA A 267 -3.12 6.18 -6.25
C ALA A 267 -4.08 5.06 -6.60
N THR A 268 -5.27 5.07 -6.02
CA THR A 268 -6.36 4.17 -6.40
C THR A 268 -7.46 4.98 -7.09
N MET A 269 -7.79 4.61 -8.31
CA MET A 269 -8.82 5.23 -9.11
C MET A 269 -10.02 4.30 -9.30
N LEU A 270 -11.21 4.84 -9.07
CA LEU A 270 -12.48 4.25 -9.45
C LEU A 270 -13.18 5.17 -10.43
N VAL A 271 -14.04 4.61 -11.29
CA VAL A 271 -14.91 5.40 -12.16
C VAL A 271 -16.31 5.39 -11.55
N SER A 272 -16.90 6.57 -11.37
CA SER A 272 -18.26 6.71 -10.86
C SER A 272 -19.29 6.18 -11.86
N THR A 273 -20.55 6.03 -11.43
CA THR A 273 -21.66 5.67 -12.33
C THR A 273 -21.94 6.72 -13.41
N THR A 274 -21.41 7.94 -13.26
CA THR A 274 -21.51 9.01 -14.26
C THR A 274 -20.28 9.07 -15.18
N GLY A 275 -19.34 8.13 -15.04
CA GLY A 275 -18.09 8.11 -15.82
C GLY A 275 -17.02 9.06 -15.27
N GLU A 276 -17.19 9.59 -14.06
CA GLU A 276 -16.21 10.50 -13.45
C GLU A 276 -15.17 9.71 -12.64
N PRO A 277 -13.85 9.86 -12.91
CA PRO A 277 -12.80 9.27 -12.09
C PRO A 277 -12.78 9.91 -10.70
N MET A 278 -12.74 9.04 -9.71
CA MET A 278 -12.53 9.31 -8.30
C MET A 278 -11.19 8.71 -7.92
N VAL A 279 -10.22 9.55 -7.56
CA VAL A 279 -8.88 9.09 -7.17
C VAL A 279 -8.66 9.35 -5.69
N VAL A 280 -8.18 8.33 -5.00
CA VAL A 280 -7.70 8.40 -3.63
C VAL A 280 -6.19 8.26 -3.66
N LEU A 281 -5.48 9.24 -3.09
CA LEU A 281 -4.06 9.15 -2.80
C LEU A 281 -3.89 8.67 -1.36
N GLN A 282 -3.01 7.70 -1.16
CA GLN A 282 -2.68 7.16 0.13
C GLN A 282 -1.18 7.08 0.28
N HIS A 283 -0.67 7.62 1.37
CA HIS A 283 0.71 7.43 1.79
C HIS A 283 0.78 6.21 2.71
N TRP A 284 1.74 5.35 2.47
CA TRP A 284 2.08 4.26 3.38
C TRP A 284 3.53 4.43 3.81
N SER A 285 3.84 3.99 5.02
CA SER A 285 5.20 3.84 5.52
C SER A 285 5.37 2.41 5.99
N MET A 286 6.50 1.79 5.66
CA MET A 286 6.89 0.55 6.28
C MET A 286 7.74 0.85 7.51
N PRO A 287 7.47 0.23 8.67
CA PRO A 287 8.38 0.33 9.79
C PRO A 287 9.70 -0.31 9.38
N SER A 288 10.80 0.43 9.55
CA SER A 288 12.14 -0.11 9.41
C SER A 288 12.51 -0.92 10.65
N THR A 289 13.40 -1.89 10.46
CA THR A 289 13.97 -2.61 11.60
C THR A 289 15.01 -1.73 12.28
N ALA A 290 14.71 -1.28 13.50
CA ALA A 290 15.63 -0.41 14.24
C ALA A 290 16.89 -1.19 14.65
N PRO A 291 18.11 -0.72 14.31
CA PRO A 291 19.35 -1.38 14.73
C PRO A 291 19.48 -1.56 16.25
N SER A 292 18.77 -0.74 17.03
CA SER A 292 18.71 -0.81 18.49
C SER A 292 18.26 -2.16 19.05
N GLN A 293 17.55 -2.99 18.25
CA GLN A 293 17.12 -4.33 18.65
C GLN A 293 18.26 -5.33 18.81
N PHE A 294 19.37 -5.13 18.07
CA PHE A 294 20.57 -5.96 18.15
C PHE A 294 21.45 -5.51 19.31
N ALA A 295 22.40 -6.34 19.74
CA ALA A 295 23.30 -6.03 20.84
C ALA A 295 24.77 -6.19 20.42
N GLY A 296 25.66 -5.38 21.02
CA GLY A 296 27.09 -5.48 20.79
C GLY A 296 27.47 -5.29 19.32
N ASP A 297 28.36 -6.14 18.81
CA ASP A 297 28.91 -6.06 17.45
C ASP A 297 27.82 -6.22 16.37
N GLU A 298 26.74 -6.96 16.65
CA GLU A 298 25.60 -7.12 15.73
C GLU A 298 24.85 -5.79 15.51
N ARG A 299 24.79 -4.93 16.55
CA ARG A 299 24.19 -3.59 16.40
C ARG A 299 25.04 -2.72 15.49
N THR A 300 26.35 -2.72 15.71
CA THR A 300 27.27 -1.95 14.86
C THR A 300 27.17 -2.42 13.41
N ARG A 301 27.11 -3.73 13.18
CA ARG A 301 26.93 -4.26 11.82
C ARG A 301 25.56 -3.92 11.22
N ALA A 302 24.49 -3.97 12.00
CA ALA A 302 23.16 -3.54 11.55
C ALA A 302 23.13 -2.05 11.15
N GLU A 303 23.81 -1.18 11.90
CA GLU A 303 23.97 0.24 11.56
C GLU A 303 24.73 0.42 10.22
N GLU A 304 25.80 -0.35 10.00
CA GLU A 304 26.53 -0.36 8.73
C GLU A 304 25.64 -0.83 7.55
N LEU A 305 24.87 -1.91 7.73
CA LEU A 305 23.94 -2.39 6.69
C LEU A 305 22.89 -1.33 6.34
N VAL A 306 22.39 -0.59 7.33
CA VAL A 306 21.49 0.55 7.07
C VAL A 306 22.19 1.63 6.25
N ASP A 307 23.45 1.95 6.54
CA ASP A 307 24.24 2.90 5.76
C ASP A 307 24.58 2.38 4.34
N GLU A 308 24.63 1.06 4.15
CA GLU A 308 24.76 0.39 2.85
C GLU A 308 23.45 0.37 2.04
N GLY A 309 22.34 0.86 2.60
CA GLY A 309 21.04 1.00 1.91
C GLY A 309 20.00 -0.07 2.23
N PHE A 310 20.24 -0.91 3.23
CA PHE A 310 19.22 -1.83 3.74
C PHE A 310 18.21 -1.07 4.62
N ALA A 311 16.99 -0.87 4.12
CA ALA A 311 16.09 0.17 4.65
C ALA A 311 14.80 -0.36 5.32
N PHE A 312 14.40 -1.61 5.06
CA PHE A 312 13.07 -2.10 5.47
C PHE A 312 13.17 -3.18 6.54
N THR A 313 13.76 -4.30 6.18
CA THR A 313 13.98 -5.44 7.08
C THR A 313 15.46 -5.73 7.12
N ILE A 314 15.97 -5.93 8.33
CA ILE A 314 17.27 -6.56 8.56
C ILE A 314 17.07 -7.54 9.71
N GLU A 315 17.34 -8.81 9.47
CA GLU A 315 17.20 -9.85 10.49
C GLU A 315 18.32 -10.86 10.39
N ILE A 316 18.77 -11.34 11.54
CA ILE A 316 19.74 -12.44 11.60
C ILE A 316 18.95 -13.73 11.43
N VAL A 317 19.18 -14.43 10.31
CA VAL A 317 18.53 -15.73 10.01
C VAL A 317 19.33 -16.90 10.60
N GLY A 318 20.60 -16.69 10.93
CA GLY A 318 21.47 -17.68 11.55
C GLY A 318 22.91 -17.20 11.65
N TYR A 319 23.83 -18.14 11.89
CA TYR A 319 25.26 -17.86 11.91
C TYR A 319 26.01 -18.86 11.05
N PHE A 320 27.04 -18.40 10.36
CA PHE A 320 27.98 -19.23 9.60
C PHE A 320 29.40 -18.88 10.04
N ARG A 321 30.19 -19.88 10.46
CA ARG A 321 31.55 -19.69 10.97
C ARG A 321 31.66 -18.62 12.05
N THR A 322 30.72 -18.60 12.99
CA THR A 322 30.60 -17.63 14.10
C THR A 322 30.25 -16.19 13.71
N ALA A 323 30.12 -15.88 12.42
CA ALA A 323 29.60 -14.60 11.94
C ALA A 323 28.10 -14.70 11.65
N PRO A 324 27.33 -13.62 11.84
CA PRO A 324 25.91 -13.61 11.53
C PRO A 324 25.67 -13.73 10.02
N VAL A 325 24.53 -14.33 9.68
CA VAL A 325 23.98 -14.37 8.34
C VAL A 325 22.69 -13.57 8.39
N TRP A 326 22.61 -12.52 7.57
CA TRP A 326 21.51 -11.59 7.55
C TRP A 326 20.61 -11.84 6.34
N VAL A 327 19.32 -11.61 6.53
CA VAL A 327 18.39 -11.35 5.45
C VAL A 327 17.93 -9.91 5.60
N GLY A 328 17.90 -9.17 4.49
CA GLY A 328 17.34 -7.83 4.52
C GLY A 328 16.91 -7.33 3.17
N ASP A 329 16.12 -6.26 3.19
CA ASP A 329 15.57 -5.61 2.01
C ASP A 329 16.31 -4.32 1.70
N ARG A 330 16.55 -4.06 0.42
CA ARG A 330 17.13 -2.80 -0.07
C ARG A 330 16.46 -2.35 -1.36
N LEU A 331 16.64 -1.08 -1.71
CA LEU A 331 16.23 -0.55 -3.01
C LEU A 331 17.37 -0.75 -4.02
N SER A 332 17.08 -1.36 -5.17
CA SER A 332 18.02 -1.47 -6.29
C SER A 332 18.24 -0.11 -6.96
N ASP A 333 19.29 -0.04 -7.80
CA ASP A 333 19.57 1.13 -8.64
C ASP A 333 18.42 1.46 -9.61
N GLU A 334 17.57 0.49 -9.92
CA GLU A 334 16.39 0.61 -10.79
C GLU A 334 15.12 1.02 -10.03
N GLY A 335 15.20 1.18 -8.69
CA GLY A 335 14.07 1.58 -7.85
C GLY A 335 13.13 0.42 -7.47
N GLU A 336 13.53 -0.82 -7.74
CA GLU A 336 12.81 -2.02 -7.28
C GLU A 336 13.32 -2.48 -5.92
N ILE A 337 12.43 -3.04 -5.09
CA ILE A 337 12.82 -3.61 -3.79
C ILE A 337 13.37 -5.03 -4.02
N GLU A 338 14.58 -5.27 -3.55
CA GLU A 338 15.24 -6.57 -3.56
C GLU A 338 15.38 -7.11 -2.15
N LYS A 339 15.24 -8.44 -2.01
CA LYS A 339 15.62 -9.16 -0.80
C LYS A 339 16.99 -9.76 -0.97
N CYS A 340 17.84 -9.60 0.04
CA CYS A 340 19.24 -9.96 0.00
C CYS A 340 19.63 -10.85 1.19
N LEU A 341 20.53 -11.79 0.91
CA LEU A 341 21.26 -12.61 1.87
C LEU A 341 22.67 -12.04 2.02
N VAL A 342 23.05 -11.67 3.24
CA VAL A 342 24.40 -11.18 3.57
C VAL A 342 25.11 -12.18 4.47
N VAL A 343 26.28 -12.62 4.05
CA VAL A 343 27.12 -13.59 4.77
C VAL A 343 28.41 -12.91 5.19
N ASP A 344 28.42 -12.39 6.42
CA ASP A 344 29.55 -11.60 6.95
C ASP A 344 30.85 -12.41 7.09
N ALA A 345 30.76 -13.74 7.19
CA ALA A 345 31.96 -14.59 7.28
C ALA A 345 32.88 -14.49 6.05
N VAL A 346 32.34 -14.08 4.90
CA VAL A 346 33.04 -14.02 3.62
C VAL A 346 32.75 -12.75 2.82
N ASP A 347 32.15 -11.73 3.46
CA ASP A 347 31.75 -10.46 2.84
C ASP A 347 30.96 -10.64 1.53
N LEU A 348 29.99 -11.56 1.53
CA LEU A 348 29.18 -11.90 0.36
C LEU A 348 27.74 -11.43 0.52
N THR A 349 27.23 -10.75 -0.50
CA THR A 349 25.82 -10.36 -0.61
C THR A 349 25.20 -10.94 -1.89
N ALA A 350 24.10 -11.67 -1.76
CA ALA A 350 23.32 -12.20 -2.86
C ALA A 350 21.90 -11.64 -2.79
N CYS A 351 21.40 -11.05 -3.87
CA CYS A 351 20.09 -10.41 -3.92
C CYS A 351 19.20 -11.03 -4.98
N ALA A 352 17.89 -10.98 -4.74
CA ALA A 352 16.86 -11.37 -5.69
C ALA A 352 15.64 -10.45 -5.54
N SER A 353 14.85 -10.31 -6.61
CA SER A 353 13.52 -9.69 -6.52
C SER A 353 12.67 -10.36 -5.45
N LEU A 354 11.75 -9.63 -4.82
CA LEU A 354 10.85 -10.17 -3.79
C LEU A 354 10.13 -11.47 -4.22
N ASP A 355 9.64 -11.53 -5.46
CA ASP A 355 8.95 -12.71 -5.99
C ASP A 355 9.89 -13.92 -6.12
N ALA A 356 11.06 -13.73 -6.75
CA ALA A 356 12.06 -14.79 -6.89
C ALA A 356 12.55 -15.31 -5.53
N ALA A 357 12.78 -14.41 -4.56
CA ALA A 357 13.15 -14.78 -3.20
C ALA A 357 12.05 -15.60 -2.51
N ALA A 358 10.78 -15.22 -2.67
CA ALA A 358 9.65 -15.95 -2.10
C ALA A 358 9.44 -17.33 -2.74
N GLU A 359 9.64 -17.47 -4.05
CA GLU A 359 9.44 -18.72 -4.78
C GLU A 359 10.61 -19.69 -4.63
N SER A 360 11.83 -19.20 -4.79
CA SER A 360 13.04 -20.03 -4.91
C SER A 360 14.01 -19.90 -3.75
N GLY A 361 13.85 -18.90 -2.88
CA GLY A 361 14.84 -18.54 -1.88
C GLY A 361 15.99 -17.72 -2.46
N ILE A 362 17.02 -17.51 -1.65
CA ILE A 362 18.24 -16.79 -2.04
C ILE A 362 19.43 -17.70 -1.72
N GLU A 363 20.18 -18.09 -2.75
CA GLU A 363 21.36 -18.95 -2.62
C GLU A 363 22.66 -18.13 -2.66
N ALA A 364 23.58 -18.45 -1.77
CA ALA A 364 24.97 -18.03 -1.79
C ALA A 364 25.88 -19.26 -1.75
N ARG A 365 26.76 -19.38 -2.75
CA ARG A 365 27.78 -20.44 -2.80
C ARG A 365 29.13 -19.90 -2.34
N ILE A 366 29.77 -20.65 -1.45
CA ILE A 366 31.04 -20.29 -0.83
C ILE A 366 31.99 -21.46 -1.03
N ASP A 367 33.06 -21.24 -1.77
CA ASP A 367 34.11 -22.22 -1.95
C ASP A 367 35.13 -22.11 -0.80
N ASP A 368 35.39 -23.22 -0.12
CA ASP A 368 36.47 -23.30 0.86
C ASP A 368 37.78 -23.50 0.16
N VAL A 369 38.72 -22.58 0.36
CA VAL A 369 40.03 -22.62 -0.27
C VAL A 369 41.09 -22.93 0.78
N ASP A 370 41.94 -23.92 0.51
CA ASP A 370 43.13 -24.16 1.33
C ASP A 370 44.10 -22.98 1.21
N GLY A 371 44.34 -22.31 2.33
CA GLY A 371 45.23 -21.15 2.39
C GLY A 371 46.69 -21.44 2.00
N ALA A 372 47.12 -22.71 1.97
CA ALA A 372 48.47 -23.09 1.55
C ALA A 372 48.59 -23.36 0.04
N SER A 373 47.60 -24.00 -0.57
CA SER A 373 47.63 -24.42 -1.98
C SER A 373 46.78 -23.57 -2.92
N GLY A 374 45.86 -22.76 -2.38
CA GLY A 374 44.85 -22.04 -3.16
C GLY A 374 43.82 -22.96 -3.83
N GLY A 375 43.82 -24.26 -3.51
CA GLY A 375 42.88 -25.24 -4.04
C GLY A 375 41.57 -25.24 -3.27
N VAL A 376 40.45 -25.42 -3.96
CA VAL A 376 39.14 -25.61 -3.31
C VAL A 376 39.16 -26.96 -2.59
N VAL A 377 38.87 -26.97 -1.29
CA VAL A 377 38.82 -28.14 -0.39
C VAL A 377 37.40 -28.50 0.06
N GLY A 378 36.45 -27.59 -0.11
CA GLY A 378 35.03 -27.80 0.16
C GLY A 378 34.20 -26.72 -0.53
N SER A 379 32.88 -26.87 -0.54
CA SER A 379 31.97 -25.77 -0.86
C SER A 379 30.78 -25.82 0.08
N SER A 380 30.44 -24.69 0.68
CA SER A 380 29.20 -24.51 1.43
C SER A 380 28.19 -23.77 0.57
N VAL A 381 26.94 -24.24 0.57
CA VAL A 381 25.81 -23.55 -0.03
C VAL A 381 24.90 -23.08 1.10
N LEU A 382 24.76 -21.75 1.22
CA LEU A 382 23.86 -21.12 2.17
C LEU A 382 22.61 -20.69 1.40
N GLU A 383 21.45 -21.05 1.93
CA GLU A 383 20.19 -20.74 1.30
C GLU A 383 19.22 -20.15 2.32
N ALA A 384 18.80 -18.90 2.08
CA ALA A 384 17.70 -18.29 2.80
C ALA A 384 16.38 -18.67 2.13
N ARG A 385 15.53 -19.38 2.88
CA ARG A 385 14.21 -19.82 2.44
C ARG A 385 13.14 -19.16 3.29
N PHE A 386 11.92 -19.06 2.76
CA PHE A 386 10.81 -18.40 3.43
C PHE A 386 9.68 -19.38 3.66
N THR A 387 9.13 -19.37 4.87
CA THR A 387 7.90 -20.13 5.15
C THR A 387 6.72 -19.53 4.40
N ARG A 388 5.57 -20.21 4.42
CA ARG A 388 4.30 -19.67 3.88
C ARG A 388 3.92 -18.31 4.47
N TRP A 389 4.39 -18.01 5.68
CA TRP A 389 4.15 -16.76 6.40
C TRP A 389 5.30 -15.75 6.22
N GLN A 390 6.18 -15.96 5.24
CA GLN A 390 7.31 -15.07 4.91
C GLN A 390 8.37 -14.95 6.02
N THR A 391 8.35 -15.83 7.03
CA THR A 391 9.45 -15.93 8.01
C THR A 391 10.65 -16.62 7.37
N PRO A 392 11.86 -16.02 7.37
CA PRO A 392 13.03 -16.68 6.80
C PRO A 392 13.58 -17.77 7.71
N TYR A 393 14.28 -18.72 7.10
CA TYR A 393 15.13 -19.69 7.78
C TYR A 393 16.34 -20.01 6.89
N LEU A 394 17.46 -20.34 7.53
CA LEU A 394 18.72 -20.62 6.85
C LEU A 394 18.90 -22.13 6.71
N THR A 395 19.22 -22.57 5.50
CA THR A 395 19.71 -23.92 5.21
C THR A 395 21.17 -23.82 4.81
N ILE A 396 22.03 -24.65 5.41
CA ILE A 396 23.45 -24.71 5.09
C ILE A 396 23.76 -26.13 4.64
N THR A 397 24.28 -26.26 3.41
CA THR A 397 24.67 -27.55 2.84
C THR A 397 26.16 -27.53 2.55
N ASP A 398 26.92 -28.36 3.25
CA ASP A 398 28.34 -28.55 2.98
C ASP A 398 28.55 -29.71 2.01
N ALA A 399 29.25 -29.44 0.91
CA ALA A 399 29.70 -30.45 -0.02
C ALA A 399 31.24 -30.57 0.10
N PRO A 400 31.78 -31.73 0.54
CA PRO A 400 33.21 -31.96 0.47
C PRO A 400 33.62 -32.04 -1.00
N VAL A 401 34.80 -31.51 -1.33
CA VAL A 401 35.39 -31.72 -2.66
C VAL A 401 35.60 -33.22 -2.83
N THR A 402 34.95 -33.80 -3.85
CA THR A 402 34.99 -35.23 -4.15
C THR A 402 36.42 -35.78 -4.07
N GLY A 403 36.66 -36.55 -3.01
CA GLY A 403 37.95 -37.16 -2.69
C GLY A 403 37.95 -38.02 -1.43
N ALA A 404 36.80 -38.24 -0.77
CA ALA A 404 36.70 -39.22 0.30
C ALA A 404 36.82 -40.62 -0.30
N GLU A 405 37.94 -41.29 -0.07
CA GLU A 405 38.04 -42.73 -0.35
C GLU A 405 36.99 -43.47 0.51
N PRO A 406 36.41 -44.58 0.01
CA PRO A 406 35.48 -45.37 0.80
C PRO A 406 36.15 -45.81 2.12
N GLY A 407 35.74 -45.22 3.24
CA GLY A 407 36.33 -45.46 4.57
C GLY A 407 36.70 -44.20 5.36
N ASP A 408 36.70 -43.01 4.76
CA ASP A 408 36.92 -41.77 5.51
C ASP A 408 35.67 -41.41 6.34
N THR A 409 35.78 -41.57 7.66
CA THR A 409 34.78 -41.14 8.63
C THR A 409 34.76 -39.61 8.71
N VAL A 410 33.62 -39.01 8.32
CA VAL A 410 33.34 -37.59 8.53
C VAL A 410 32.94 -37.39 9.99
N ARG A 411 33.74 -36.64 10.74
CA ARG A 411 33.46 -36.30 12.15
C ARG A 411 32.70 -34.97 12.19
N VAL A 412 31.44 -35.01 12.59
CA VAL A 412 30.63 -33.81 12.80
C VAL A 412 30.73 -33.44 14.28
N ASP A 413 31.39 -32.33 14.59
CA ASP A 413 31.49 -31.83 15.96
C ASP A 413 30.19 -31.13 16.36
N ALA A 414 29.38 -31.79 17.19
CA ALA A 414 28.24 -31.18 17.87
C ALA A 414 28.66 -30.61 19.24
N PRO A 415 28.07 -29.49 19.71
CA PRO A 415 28.31 -28.96 21.06
C PRO A 415 27.96 -29.97 22.18
N PRO A 416 28.55 -29.82 23.38
CA PRO A 416 29.21 -30.90 24.12
C PRO A 416 28.30 -32.11 24.37
N GLY A 417 28.51 -33.14 23.56
CA GLY A 417 27.97 -34.49 23.68
C GLY A 417 28.84 -35.41 22.82
N ASP A 418 28.87 -36.71 23.13
CA ASP A 418 29.76 -37.65 22.45
C ASP A 418 29.58 -37.60 20.92
N PRO A 419 30.68 -37.58 20.14
CA PRO A 419 30.62 -37.40 18.70
C PRO A 419 29.89 -38.58 18.03
N ILE A 420 28.92 -38.26 17.18
CA ILE A 420 28.20 -39.25 16.36
C ILE A 420 29.12 -39.61 15.18
N VAL A 421 29.55 -40.87 15.13
CA VAL A 421 30.26 -41.42 13.97
C VAL A 421 29.21 -42.01 13.03
N VAL A 422 29.09 -41.46 11.82
CA VAL A 422 28.23 -42.01 10.78
C VAL A 422 29.12 -42.73 9.78
N GLU A 423 29.02 -44.06 9.73
CA GLU A 423 29.64 -44.87 8.67
C GLU A 423 28.73 -44.85 7.44
N PRO A 424 29.21 -44.41 6.26
CA PRO A 424 28.43 -44.47 5.04
C PRO A 424 28.10 -45.92 4.69
N PRO A 425 26.90 -46.24 4.16
CA PRO A 425 26.56 -47.60 3.80
C PRO A 425 27.52 -48.12 2.70
N GLY A 426 28.30 -49.13 3.06
CA GLY A 426 29.15 -49.86 2.13
C GLY A 426 28.29 -50.51 1.05
N ARG A 427 28.65 -50.32 -0.22
CA ARG A 427 28.09 -51.14 -1.30
C ARG A 427 28.54 -52.58 -1.06
N ASP A 428 27.60 -53.47 -0.79
CA ASP A 428 27.82 -54.90 -0.90
C ASP A 428 28.32 -55.20 -2.32
N ALA A 429 29.59 -55.58 -2.42
CA ALA A 429 30.14 -56.12 -3.65
C ALA A 429 29.53 -57.51 -3.85
N GLU A 430 28.79 -57.67 -4.94
CA GLU A 430 28.23 -58.93 -5.44
C GLU A 430 29.17 -60.12 -5.19
N ARG A 431 28.64 -61.17 -4.54
CA ARG A 431 28.95 -62.55 -4.91
C ARG A 431 27.86 -63.56 -4.56
#